data_AF-A0A0R0AST4-F1
#
_entry.id   AF-A0A0R0AST4-F1
#
_cell.length_a   1.000
_cell.length_b   1.000
_cell.length_c   1.000
_cell.angle_alpha   90.00
_cell.angle_beta   90.00
_cell.angle_gamma   90.00
#
_symmetry.space_group_name_H-M   'P 1'
#
loop_
_entity.id
_entity.type
_entity.pdbx_description
1 polymer ?
#
loop_
_entity_poly.entity_id
_entity_poly.type
_entity_poly.pdbx_seq_one_letter_code
_entity_poly.pdbx_strand_id
1 'polypeptide(L)'
;MITRYLAALFLILLAVVVWQRGSVSIAHRAADNAAAARDRAMTERDAAKAELAQANTVIATERANAAKASAVAAQYEKDKADAQAASDRLVADLRAGNQRLHDRWQAAIATSELSAAAAAGALADGGAADRYESAGRAIGAADACDAQVKGLQAFALLCSGGVR
;
A
#
# COMPACT_ATOMS: atom_id res chain seq x y z
N MET A 1 71.95 -7.15 65.87
CA MET A 1 71.80 -7.46 64.43
C MET A 1 70.44 -8.07 64.11
N ILE A 2 69.95 -9.06 64.88
CA ILE A 2 68.66 -9.76 64.67
C ILE A 2 67.45 -8.81 64.55
N THR A 3 67.37 -7.76 65.38
CA THR A 3 66.28 -6.78 65.35
C THR A 3 66.18 -5.99 64.04
N ARG A 4 67.31 -5.71 63.38
CA ARG A 4 67.34 -5.03 62.07
C ARG A 4 66.84 -5.93 60.94
N TYR A 5 67.17 -7.22 60.98
CA TYR A 5 66.69 -8.20 60.02
C TYR A 5 65.18 -8.46 60.17
N LEU A 6 64.68 -8.54 61.39
CA LEU A 6 63.24 -8.67 61.65
C LEU A 6 62.45 -7.44 61.18
N ALA A 7 62.96 -6.23 61.42
CA ALA A 7 62.35 -5.00 60.93
C ALA A 7 62.32 -4.95 59.39
N ALA A 8 63.41 -5.36 58.73
CA ALA A 8 63.49 -5.41 57.27
C ALA A 8 62.50 -6.43 56.67
N LEU A 9 62.41 -7.63 57.25
CA LEU A 9 61.44 -8.65 56.85
C LEU A 9 60.00 -8.18 57.00
N PHE A 10 59.71 -7.48 58.09
CA PHE A 10 58.38 -6.92 58.32
C PHE A 10 58.01 -5.87 57.26
N LEU A 11 58.94 -4.98 56.91
CA LEU A 11 58.73 -3.99 55.84
C LEU A 11 58.52 -4.64 54.47
N ILE A 12 59.27 -5.70 54.16
CA ILE A 12 59.10 -6.45 52.91
C ILE A 12 57.71 -7.11 52.86
N LEU A 13 57.28 -7.74 53.96
CA LEU A 13 55.96 -8.34 54.05
C LEU A 13 54.84 -7.30 53.87
N LEU A 14 54.98 -6.12 54.50
CA LEU A 14 54.02 -5.02 54.30
C LEU A 14 53.98 -4.55 52.85
N ALA A 15 55.13 -4.42 52.19
CA ALA A 15 55.22 -4.04 50.78
C ALA A 15 54.51 -5.07 49.88
N VAL A 16 54.69 -6.37 50.15
CA VAL A 16 54.02 -7.45 49.41
C VAL A 16 52.50 -7.41 49.63
N VAL A 17 52.03 -7.20 50.86
CA VAL A 17 50.59 -7.09 51.18
C VAL A 17 49.97 -5.89 50.46
N VAL A 18 50.64 -4.74 50.45
CA VAL A 18 50.16 -3.54 49.74
C VAL A 18 50.11 -3.78 48.23
N TRP A 19 51.14 -4.43 47.67
CA TRP A 19 51.20 -4.76 46.24
C TRP A 19 50.08 -5.74 45.82
N GLN A 20 49.86 -6.81 46.59
CA GLN A 20 48.80 -7.79 46.33
C GLN A 20 47.40 -7.19 46.43
N ARG A 21 47.15 -6.31 47.42
CA ARG A 21 45.86 -5.61 47.53
C ARG A 21 45.66 -4.63 46.36
N GLY A 22 46.73 -3.94 45.93
CA GLY A 22 46.72 -3.11 44.75
C GLY A 22 46.34 -3.87 43.49
N SER A 23 47.02 -4.99 43.20
CA SER A 23 46.77 -5.80 42.00
C SER A 23 45.37 -6.40 41.96
N VAL A 24 44.85 -6.89 43.09
CA VAL A 24 43.49 -7.43 43.18
C VAL A 24 42.44 -6.34 42.98
N SER A 25 42.65 -5.14 43.54
CA SER A 25 41.73 -4.01 43.32
C SER A 25 41.67 -3.56 41.86
N ILE A 26 42.80 -3.60 41.15
CA ILE A 26 42.88 -3.28 39.71
C ILE A 26 42.15 -4.35 38.90
N ALA A 27 42.33 -5.63 39.24
CA ALA A 27 41.65 -6.73 38.58
C ALA A 27 40.12 -6.68 38.75
N HIS A 28 39.62 -6.38 39.94
CA HIS A 28 38.18 -6.18 40.17
C HIS A 28 37.63 -5.01 39.38
N ARG A 29 38.30 -3.85 39.40
CA ARG A 29 37.89 -2.69 38.60
C ARG A 29 37.87 -2.98 37.11
N ALA A 30 38.84 -3.74 36.60
CA ALA A 30 38.86 -4.17 35.21
C ALA A 30 37.69 -5.10 34.87
N ALA A 31 37.36 -6.04 35.76
CA ALA A 31 36.21 -6.93 35.61
C ALA A 31 34.88 -6.16 35.65
N ASP A 32 34.72 -5.23 36.59
CA ASP A 32 33.54 -4.38 36.72
C ASP A 32 33.35 -3.49 35.49
N ASN A 33 34.44 -2.90 34.98
CA ASN A 33 34.41 -2.10 33.76
C ASN A 33 34.04 -2.95 32.53
N ALA A 34 34.56 -4.18 32.44
CA ALA A 34 34.22 -5.10 31.35
C ALA A 34 32.75 -5.56 31.42
N ALA A 35 32.24 -5.82 32.62
CA ALA A 35 30.82 -6.12 32.84
C ALA A 35 29.94 -4.94 32.43
N ALA A 36 30.26 -3.73 32.91
CA ALA A 36 29.53 -2.53 32.55
C ALA A 36 29.57 -2.23 31.04
N ALA A 37 30.69 -2.48 30.37
CA ALA A 37 30.81 -2.33 28.92
C ALA A 37 29.93 -3.35 28.17
N ARG A 38 29.87 -4.60 28.63
CA ARG A 38 28.98 -5.63 28.04
C ARG A 38 27.52 -5.29 28.26
N ASP A 39 27.14 -4.84 29.44
CA ASP A 39 25.76 -4.47 29.75
C ASP A 39 25.30 -3.32 28.86
N ARG A 40 26.14 -2.27 28.70
CA ARG A 40 25.87 -1.18 27.75
C ARG A 40 25.70 -1.70 26.32
N ALA A 41 26.62 -2.54 25.84
CA ALA A 41 26.52 -3.10 24.49
C ALA A 41 25.27 -3.97 24.30
N MET A 42 24.83 -4.71 25.34
CA MET A 42 23.58 -5.47 25.29
C MET A 42 22.37 -4.54 25.24
N THR A 43 22.34 -3.48 26.07
CA THR A 43 21.28 -2.48 26.05
C THR A 43 21.18 -1.78 24.69
N GLU A 44 22.31 -1.35 24.13
CA GLU A 44 22.35 -0.72 22.80
C GLU A 44 21.86 -1.67 21.70
N ARG A 45 22.31 -2.93 21.74
CA ARG A 45 21.84 -3.96 20.80
C ARG A 45 20.34 -4.18 20.92
N ASP A 46 19.81 -4.26 22.13
CA ASP A 46 18.40 -4.55 22.36
C ASP A 46 17.52 -3.36 21.98
N ALA A 47 17.99 -2.13 22.21
CA ALA A 47 17.38 -0.91 21.68
C ALA A 47 17.36 -0.92 20.14
N ALA A 48 18.48 -1.20 19.49
CA ALA A 48 18.56 -1.27 18.03
C ALA A 48 17.65 -2.37 17.44
N LYS A 49 17.52 -3.52 18.11
CA LYS A 49 16.59 -4.59 17.71
C LYS A 49 15.14 -4.14 17.84
N ALA A 50 14.80 -3.42 18.91
CA ALA A 50 13.45 -2.89 19.11
C ALA A 50 13.10 -1.86 18.02
N GLU A 51 14.02 -0.95 17.71
CA GLU A 51 13.86 0.03 16.61
C GLU A 51 13.70 -0.67 15.25
N LEU A 52 14.51 -1.70 14.98
CA LEU A 52 14.42 -2.46 13.73
C LEU A 52 13.12 -3.26 13.62
N ALA A 53 12.63 -3.84 14.72
CA ALA A 53 11.33 -4.50 14.77
C ALA A 53 10.18 -3.52 14.52
N GLN A 54 10.26 -2.32 15.09
CA GLN A 54 9.29 -1.26 14.85
C GLN A 54 9.32 -0.79 13.39
N ALA A 55 10.50 -0.54 12.82
CA ALA A 55 10.67 -0.16 11.42
C ALA A 55 10.12 -1.24 10.46
N ASN A 56 10.41 -2.52 10.73
CA ASN A 56 9.87 -3.63 9.93
C ASN A 56 8.34 -3.71 10.00
N THR A 57 7.76 -3.42 11.17
CA THR A 57 6.30 -3.38 11.33
C THR A 57 5.69 -2.26 10.49
N VAL A 58 6.28 -1.07 10.50
CA VAL A 58 5.85 0.05 9.65
C VAL A 58 5.98 -0.32 8.17
N ILE A 59 7.13 -0.84 7.73
CA ILE A 59 7.35 -1.26 6.34
C ILE A 59 6.34 -2.33 5.90
N ALA A 60 6.03 -3.29 6.77
CA ALA A 60 5.05 -4.33 6.46
C ALA A 60 3.65 -3.74 6.25
N THR A 61 3.24 -2.81 7.12
CA THR A 61 1.97 -2.08 6.99
C THR A 61 1.92 -1.25 5.71
N GLU A 62 2.99 -0.49 5.41
CA GLU A 62 3.09 0.30 4.18
C GLU A 62 2.98 -0.57 2.92
N ARG A 63 3.69 -1.71 2.90
CA ARG A 63 3.60 -2.67 1.78
C ARG A 63 2.21 -3.26 1.64
N ALA A 64 1.55 -3.60 2.74
CA ALA A 64 0.19 -4.13 2.72
C ALA A 64 -0.80 -3.07 2.18
N ASN A 65 -0.64 -1.81 2.58
CA ASN A 65 -1.46 -0.70 2.10
C ASN A 65 -1.23 -0.44 0.60
N ALA A 66 0.03 -0.43 0.16
CA ALA A 66 0.38 -0.29 -1.26
C ALA A 66 -0.21 -1.43 -2.10
N ALA A 67 -0.17 -2.68 -1.61
CA ALA A 67 -0.77 -3.83 -2.29
C ALA A 67 -2.30 -3.68 -2.44
N LYS A 68 -2.99 -3.24 -1.38
CA LYS A 68 -4.44 -2.97 -1.42
C LYS A 68 -4.78 -1.86 -2.41
N ALA A 69 -4.03 -0.77 -2.40
CA ALA A 69 -4.22 0.34 -3.35
C ALA A 69 -4.00 -0.10 -4.80
N SER A 70 -2.95 -0.90 -5.06
CA SER A 70 -2.68 -1.47 -6.38
C SER A 70 -3.81 -2.39 -6.84
N ALA A 71 -4.41 -3.18 -5.95
CA ALA A 71 -5.53 -4.04 -6.29
C ALA A 71 -6.79 -3.24 -6.67
N VAL A 72 -7.09 -2.14 -5.96
CA VAL A 72 -8.18 -1.23 -6.32
C VAL A 72 -7.95 -0.58 -7.67
N ALA A 73 -6.72 -0.12 -7.95
CA ALA A 73 -6.38 0.44 -9.25
C ALA A 73 -6.54 -0.59 -10.39
N ALA A 74 -6.07 -1.83 -10.18
CA ALA A 74 -6.23 -2.90 -11.16
C ALA A 74 -7.72 -3.24 -11.40
N GLN A 75 -8.54 -3.25 -10.35
CA GLN A 75 -9.98 -3.47 -10.48
C GLN A 75 -10.65 -2.33 -11.25
N TYR A 76 -10.29 -1.07 -10.98
CA TYR A 76 -10.82 0.08 -11.70
C TYR A 76 -10.52 0.02 -13.21
N GLU A 77 -9.28 -0.29 -13.59
CA GLU A 77 -8.92 -0.42 -15.01
C GLU A 77 -9.66 -1.59 -15.69
N LYS A 78 -9.86 -2.70 -14.96
CA LYS A 78 -10.68 -3.81 -15.44
C LYS A 78 -12.14 -3.39 -15.65
N ASP A 79 -12.76 -2.75 -14.65
CA ASP A 79 -14.16 -2.32 -14.72
C ASP A 79 -14.38 -1.35 -15.90
N LYS A 80 -13.40 -0.48 -16.17
CA LYS A 80 -13.42 0.41 -17.33
C LYS A 80 -13.36 -0.35 -18.65
N ALA A 81 -12.49 -1.36 -18.76
CA ALA A 81 -12.40 -2.20 -19.95
C ALA A 81 -13.68 -3.03 -20.15
N ASP A 82 -14.24 -3.59 -19.07
CA ASP A 82 -15.47 -4.37 -19.09
C ASP A 82 -16.67 -3.48 -19.49
N ALA A 83 -16.74 -2.24 -19.02
CA ALA A 83 -17.76 -1.26 -19.43
C ALA A 83 -17.69 -0.95 -20.94
N GLN A 84 -16.49 -0.76 -21.49
CA GLN A 84 -16.32 -0.58 -22.94
C GLN A 84 -16.79 -1.81 -23.72
N ALA A 85 -16.36 -3.01 -23.31
CA ALA A 85 -16.74 -4.25 -23.97
C ALA A 85 -18.26 -4.52 -23.89
N ALA A 86 -18.90 -4.15 -22.77
CA ALA A 86 -20.35 -4.24 -22.61
C ALA A 86 -21.08 -3.27 -23.55
N SER A 87 -20.61 -2.03 -23.67
CA SER A 87 -21.14 -1.05 -24.63
C SER A 87 -21.01 -1.54 -26.08
N ASP A 88 -19.84 -2.04 -26.46
CA ASP A 88 -19.60 -2.56 -27.81
C ASP A 88 -20.51 -3.75 -28.14
N ARG A 89 -20.70 -4.65 -27.17
CA ARG A 89 -21.63 -5.79 -27.30
C ARG A 89 -23.08 -5.31 -27.43
N LEU A 90 -23.50 -4.33 -26.64
CA LEU A 90 -24.85 -3.76 -26.74
C LEU A 90 -25.11 -3.17 -28.13
N VAL A 91 -24.16 -2.42 -28.69
CA VAL A 91 -24.30 -1.87 -30.05
C VAL A 91 -24.40 -2.99 -31.09
N ALA A 92 -23.61 -4.05 -30.96
CA ALA A 92 -23.69 -5.21 -31.85
C ALA A 92 -25.06 -5.91 -31.76
N ASP A 93 -25.58 -6.11 -30.54
CA ASP A 93 -26.89 -6.74 -30.32
C ASP A 93 -28.05 -5.88 -30.83
N LEU A 94 -27.95 -4.55 -30.75
CA LEU A 94 -28.91 -3.63 -31.35
C LEU A 94 -28.91 -3.73 -32.88
N ARG A 95 -27.74 -3.83 -33.51
CA ARG A 95 -27.62 -4.02 -34.98
C ARG A 95 -28.13 -5.37 -35.45
N ALA A 96 -27.88 -6.42 -34.67
CA ALA A 96 -28.37 -7.78 -34.96
C ALA A 96 -29.88 -7.93 -34.69
N GLY A 97 -30.52 -6.94 -34.04
CA GLY A 97 -31.92 -7.03 -33.63
C GLY A 97 -32.17 -7.95 -32.43
N ASN A 98 -31.10 -8.41 -31.76
CA ASN A 98 -31.17 -9.23 -30.54
C ASN A 98 -31.68 -8.41 -29.34
N GLN A 99 -31.45 -7.11 -29.36
CA GLN A 99 -32.01 -6.16 -28.40
C GLN A 99 -32.79 -5.06 -29.10
N ARG A 100 -33.73 -4.47 -28.36
CA ARG A 100 -34.53 -3.34 -28.83
C ARG A 100 -34.51 -2.22 -27.80
N LEU A 101 -34.36 -0.99 -28.29
CA LEU A 101 -34.47 0.20 -27.44
C LEU A 101 -35.90 0.33 -26.89
N HIS A 102 -36.03 0.97 -25.74
CA HIS A 102 -37.32 1.19 -25.08
C HIS A 102 -38.29 1.96 -26.00
N ASP A 103 -39.60 1.69 -25.89
CA ASP A 103 -40.62 2.21 -26.80
C ASP A 103 -40.63 3.74 -26.91
N ARG A 104 -40.33 4.47 -25.82
CA ARG A 104 -40.25 5.92 -25.86
C ARG A 104 -39.10 6.43 -26.73
N TRP A 105 -37.99 5.69 -26.77
CA TRP A 105 -36.89 5.95 -27.68
C TRP A 105 -37.23 5.47 -29.09
N GLN A 106 -37.93 4.34 -29.25
CA GLN A 106 -38.43 3.92 -30.57
C GLN A 106 -39.47 4.89 -31.16
N ALA A 107 -40.31 5.54 -30.35
CA ALA A 107 -41.26 6.54 -30.81
C ALA A 107 -40.56 7.85 -31.23
N ALA A 108 -39.53 8.27 -30.47
CA ALA A 108 -38.66 9.36 -30.88
C ALA A 108 -37.89 9.00 -32.17
N ILE A 109 -37.45 7.75 -32.32
CA ILE A 109 -36.83 7.21 -33.54
C ILE A 109 -37.81 7.29 -34.69
N ALA A 110 -39.01 6.69 -34.59
CA ALA A 110 -40.01 6.69 -35.64
C ALA A 110 -40.43 8.12 -36.06
N THR A 111 -40.52 9.05 -35.10
CA THR A 111 -40.80 10.46 -35.38
C THR A 111 -39.62 11.16 -36.09
N SER A 112 -38.38 10.85 -35.68
CA SER A 112 -37.17 11.34 -36.35
C SER A 112 -36.98 10.73 -37.73
N GLU A 113 -37.36 9.48 -37.93
CA GLU A 113 -37.34 8.77 -39.22
C GLU A 113 -38.43 9.28 -40.15
N LEU A 114 -39.62 9.60 -39.64
CA LEU A 114 -40.67 10.24 -40.42
C LEU A 114 -40.27 11.66 -40.85
N SER A 115 -39.64 12.41 -39.94
CA SER A 115 -39.10 13.75 -40.21
C SER A 115 -37.91 13.70 -41.18
N ALA A 116 -37.05 12.68 -41.06
CA ALA A 116 -35.93 12.45 -41.95
C ALA A 116 -36.39 11.92 -43.31
N ALA A 117 -37.38 11.03 -43.40
CA ALA A 117 -37.96 10.55 -44.66
C ALA A 117 -38.68 11.68 -45.41
N ALA A 118 -39.33 12.61 -44.70
CA ALA A 118 -39.84 13.85 -45.26
C ALA A 118 -38.71 14.76 -45.80
N ALA A 119 -37.51 14.69 -45.24
CA ALA A 119 -36.32 15.41 -45.70
C ALA A 119 -35.45 14.63 -46.72
N ALA A 120 -35.59 13.30 -46.79
CA ALA A 120 -34.70 12.38 -47.47
C ALA A 120 -35.41 11.57 -48.56
N GLY A 121 -36.05 12.27 -49.51
CA GLY A 121 -36.18 11.73 -50.86
C GLY A 121 -34.84 11.49 -51.58
N ALA A 122 -33.69 11.40 -50.87
CA ALA A 122 -32.37 11.44 -51.47
C ALA A 122 -31.25 10.57 -50.87
N LEU A 123 -31.22 10.06 -49.63
CA LEU A 123 -30.12 9.18 -49.15
C LEU A 123 -30.51 8.22 -48.02
N ALA A 124 -30.01 6.99 -48.10
CA ALA A 124 -30.38 5.82 -47.30
C ALA A 124 -29.70 5.70 -45.91
N ASP A 125 -30.44 5.10 -44.96
CA ASP A 125 -30.12 4.29 -43.76
C ASP A 125 -28.97 4.64 -42.77
N GLY A 126 -28.16 5.67 -43.02
CA GLY A 126 -27.06 6.06 -42.10
C GLY A 126 -27.53 6.48 -40.70
N GLY A 127 -28.76 6.99 -40.58
CA GLY A 127 -29.30 7.46 -39.31
C GLY A 127 -29.49 6.37 -38.26
N ALA A 128 -29.77 5.12 -38.64
CA ALA A 128 -29.99 4.03 -37.68
C ALA A 128 -28.69 3.62 -36.98
N ALA A 129 -27.60 3.54 -37.73
CA ALA A 129 -26.27 3.19 -37.21
C ALA A 129 -25.76 4.23 -36.21
N ASP A 130 -25.85 5.53 -36.54
CA ASP A 130 -25.44 6.64 -35.68
C ASP A 130 -26.18 6.66 -34.35
N ARG A 131 -27.47 6.27 -34.37
CA ARG A 131 -28.32 6.20 -33.17
C ARG A 131 -27.92 5.06 -32.23
N TYR A 132 -27.66 3.86 -32.76
CA TYR A 132 -27.19 2.74 -31.94
C TYR A 132 -25.83 3.05 -31.31
N GLU A 133 -24.93 3.66 -32.07
CA GLU A 133 -23.65 4.12 -31.53
C GLU A 133 -23.82 5.22 -30.49
N SER A 134 -24.77 6.14 -30.67
CA SER A 134 -25.08 7.15 -29.65
C SER A 134 -25.62 6.53 -28.37
N ALA A 135 -26.48 5.51 -28.45
CA ALA A 135 -26.98 4.78 -27.29
C ALA A 135 -25.85 4.04 -26.57
N GLY A 136 -24.99 3.35 -27.31
CA GLY A 136 -23.80 2.68 -26.79
C GLY A 136 -22.87 3.65 -26.06
N ARG A 137 -22.55 4.81 -26.68
CA ARG A 137 -21.71 5.84 -26.04
C ARG A 137 -22.32 6.36 -24.74
N ALA A 138 -23.62 6.64 -24.71
CA ALA A 138 -24.28 7.15 -23.52
C ALA A 138 -24.27 6.14 -22.35
N ILE A 139 -24.57 4.87 -22.65
CA ILE A 139 -24.59 3.80 -21.64
C ILE A 139 -23.16 3.49 -21.18
N GLY A 140 -22.21 3.36 -22.12
CA GLY A 140 -20.80 3.13 -21.79
C GLY A 140 -20.20 4.27 -20.96
N ALA A 141 -20.58 5.53 -21.24
CA ALA A 141 -20.16 6.67 -20.41
C ALA A 141 -20.75 6.59 -18.99
N ALA A 142 -22.01 6.18 -18.85
CA ALA A 142 -22.62 5.98 -17.53
C ALA A 142 -21.91 4.86 -16.74
N ASP A 143 -21.65 3.71 -17.38
CA ASP A 143 -20.94 2.59 -16.74
C ASP A 143 -19.51 2.96 -16.35
N ALA A 144 -18.81 3.76 -17.17
CA ALA A 144 -17.48 4.27 -16.85
C ALA A 144 -17.50 5.25 -15.65
N CYS A 145 -18.51 6.11 -15.56
CA CYS A 145 -18.72 6.97 -14.41
C CYS A 145 -19.00 6.16 -13.14
N ASP A 146 -19.83 5.11 -13.24
CA ASP A 146 -20.10 4.21 -12.11
C ASP A 146 -18.84 3.46 -11.66
N ALA A 147 -18.02 2.97 -12.60
CA ALA A 147 -16.73 2.37 -12.31
C ALA A 147 -15.79 3.35 -11.59
N GLN A 148 -15.77 4.63 -12.01
CA GLN A 148 -15.00 5.67 -11.35
C GLN A 148 -15.48 5.94 -9.92
N VAL A 149 -16.80 6.08 -9.72
CA VAL A 149 -17.37 6.29 -8.38
C VAL A 149 -17.06 5.11 -7.46
N LYS A 150 -17.24 3.87 -7.93
CA LYS A 150 -16.90 2.64 -7.18
C LYS A 150 -15.42 2.60 -6.82
N GLY A 151 -14.53 2.90 -7.76
CA GLY A 151 -13.08 2.95 -7.52
C GLY A 151 -12.70 4.00 -6.48
N LEU A 152 -13.26 5.21 -6.58
CA LEU A 152 -13.04 6.29 -5.60
C LEU A 152 -13.57 5.94 -4.21
N GLN A 153 -14.76 5.34 -4.12
CA GLN A 153 -15.33 4.89 -2.85
C GLN A 153 -14.49 3.77 -2.22
N ALA A 154 -14.05 2.79 -3.01
CA ALA A 154 -13.18 1.72 -2.54
C ALA A 154 -11.85 2.28 -2.00
N PHE A 155 -11.27 3.26 -2.70
CA PHE A 155 -10.06 3.94 -2.25
C PHE A 155 -10.29 4.76 -0.96
N ALA A 156 -11.40 5.50 -0.87
CA ALA A 156 -11.75 6.26 0.33
C ALA A 156 -11.99 5.36 1.56
N LEU A 157 -12.57 4.17 1.36
CA LEU A 157 -12.72 3.17 2.41
C LEU A 157 -11.37 2.61 2.87
N LEU A 158 -10.43 2.37 1.95
CA LEU A 158 -9.06 1.99 2.29
C LEU A 158 -8.36 3.07 3.13
N CYS A 159 -8.49 4.35 2.75
CA CYS A 159 -7.88 5.46 3.48
C CYS A 159 -8.52 5.67 4.87
N SER A 160 -9.85 5.58 4.99
CA SER A 160 -10.55 5.77 6.26
C SER A 160 -10.38 4.59 7.23
N GLY A 161 -10.19 3.37 6.72
CA GLY A 161 -9.87 2.19 7.52
C GLY A 161 -8.44 2.16 8.08
N GLY A 162 -7.54 3.01 7.58
CA GLY A 162 -6.16 3.17 8.08
C GLY A 162 -5.99 4.19 9.21
N VAL A 163 -7.07 4.88 9.64
CA VAL A 163 -7.05 5.93 10.69
C VAL A 163 -7.45 5.36 12.07
N ARG A 164 -7.11 4.11 12.38
CA ARG A 164 -7.31 3.53 13.72
C ARG A 164 -6.05 2.90 14.26
#